data_AF-A0A4Z1C5B8-F1
#
_entry.id   AF-A0A4Z1C5B8-F1
#
_cell.length_a   1.000
_cell.length_b   1.000
_cell.length_c   1.000
_cell.angle_alpha   90.00
_cell.angle_beta   90.00
_cell.angle_gamma   90.00
#
_symmetry.space_group_name_H-M   'P 1'
#
loop_
_entity.id
_entity.type
_entity.pdbx_description
1 polymer ?
#
loop_
_entity_poly.entity_id
_entity_poly.type
_entity_poly.pdbx_seq_one_letter_code
_entity_poly.pdbx_strand_id
1 'polypeptide(L)'
;MSRTRIVRWLRVLLPLVALAMLSTMFLFSRRSDTESRIPYAEVEAEAAAREGRIVAPDYSAVTPDGARLSLRAAQATPSAEGG
;
A
#
# COMPACT_ATOMS: atom_id res chain seq x y z
N MET A 1 -13.57 54.55 10.27
CA MET A 1 -14.32 53.27 10.27
C MET A 1 -13.97 52.34 9.07
N SER A 2 -12.71 52.28 8.63
CA SER A 2 -12.28 51.48 7.46
C SER A 2 -11.29 50.35 7.81
N ARG A 3 -10.43 50.54 8.81
CA ARG A 3 -9.42 49.55 9.22
C ARG A 3 -10.03 48.21 9.67
N THR A 4 -11.14 48.26 10.42
CA THR A 4 -11.81 47.06 10.94
C THR A 4 -12.46 46.20 9.86
N ARG A 5 -12.83 46.79 8.71
CA ARG A 5 -13.43 46.06 7.58
C ARG A 5 -12.37 45.29 6.80
N ILE A 6 -11.21 45.91 6.58
CA ILE A 6 -10.06 45.32 5.90
C ILE A 6 -9.55 44.10 6.67
N VAL A 7 -9.39 44.23 7.99
CA VAL A 7 -8.93 43.12 8.84
C VAL A 7 -9.92 41.97 8.85
N ARG A 8 -11.23 42.26 8.86
CA ARG A 8 -12.27 41.23 8.77
C ARG A 8 -12.21 40.45 7.46
N TRP A 9 -11.98 41.13 6.34
CA TRP A 9 -11.88 40.47 5.03
C TRP A 9 -10.60 39.63 4.92
N LEU A 10 -9.46 40.14 5.38
CA LEU A 10 -8.19 39.42 5.37
C LEU A 10 -8.25 38.14 6.22
N ARG A 11 -8.97 38.16 7.35
CA ARG A 11 -9.14 36.97 8.21
C ARG A 11 -9.90 35.84 7.52
N VAL A 12 -10.68 36.11 6.48
CA VAL A 12 -11.40 35.12 5.67
C VAL A 12 -10.62 34.76 4.41
N LEU A 13 -10.00 35.74 3.76
CA LEU A 13 -9.28 35.51 2.51
C LEU A 13 -7.96 34.76 2.70
N LEU A 14 -7.24 35.07 3.78
CA LEU A 14 -5.96 34.44 4.12
C LEU A 14 -6.07 32.90 4.24
N PRO A 15 -7.02 32.33 5.02
CA PRO A 15 -7.18 30.88 5.07
C PRO A 15 -7.73 30.28 3.76
N LEU A 16 -8.56 31.01 3.00
CA LEU A 16 -9.03 30.53 1.69
C LEU A 16 -7.89 30.38 0.67
N VAL A 17 -6.95 31.32 0.65
CA VAL A 17 -5.75 31.22 -0.19
C VAL A 17 -4.90 30.02 0.23
N ALA A 18 -4.73 29.79 1.54
CA ALA A 18 -4.03 28.60 2.03
C ALA A 18 -4.69 27.30 1.54
N LEU A 19 -6.02 27.19 1.63
CA LEU A 19 -6.76 26.03 1.11
C LEU A 19 -6.59 25.86 -0.40
N ALA A 20 -6.60 26.95 -1.19
CA ALA A 20 -6.38 26.89 -2.63
C ALA A 20 -4.95 26.40 -2.98
N MET A 21 -3.94 26.85 -2.22
CA MET A 21 -2.56 26.39 -2.38
C MET A 21 -2.44 24.90 -2.03
N LEU A 22 -3.03 24.45 -0.92
CA LEU A 22 -3.06 23.03 -0.53
C LEU A 22 -3.80 22.18 -1.58
N SER A 23 -4.93 22.65 -2.09
CA SER A 23 -5.69 21.99 -3.16
C SER A 23 -4.85 21.84 -4.43
N THR A 24 -4.09 22.88 -4.79
CA THR A 24 -3.17 22.84 -5.93
C THR A 24 -2.03 21.86 -5.69
N MET A 25 -1.43 21.85 -4.50
CA MET A 25 -0.40 20.87 -4.14
C MET A 25 -0.96 19.44 -4.20
N PHE A 26 -2.19 19.21 -3.75
CA PHE A 26 -2.84 17.92 -3.83
C PHE A 26 -3.14 17.50 -5.27
N LEU A 27 -3.59 18.44 -6.11
CA LEU A 27 -3.84 18.20 -7.53
C LEU A 27 -2.53 17.91 -8.29
N PHE A 28 -1.47 18.64 -7.97
CA PHE A 28 -0.13 18.46 -8.54
C PHE A 28 0.54 17.17 -8.03
N SER A 29 0.35 16.85 -6.76
CA SER A 29 0.81 15.61 -6.12
C SER A 29 0.10 14.38 -6.71
N ARG A 30 -1.17 14.49 -7.13
CA ARG A 30 -1.83 13.41 -7.88
C ARG A 30 -1.14 13.08 -9.21
N ARG A 31 -0.36 13.99 -9.77
CA ARG A 31 0.54 13.70 -10.91
C ARG A 31 1.92 13.19 -10.51
N SER A 32 2.30 13.31 -9.25
CA SER A 32 3.67 13.04 -8.76
C SER A 32 3.81 11.71 -8.00
N ASP A 33 2.71 11.01 -7.72
CA ASP A 33 2.69 9.61 -7.24
C ASP A 33 1.66 8.84 -8.11
N THR A 34 2.00 7.89 -8.98
CA THR A 34 2.68 6.62 -8.66
C THR A 34 3.30 6.04 -9.95
N GLU A 35 4.47 6.53 -10.33
CA GLU A 35 5.46 5.77 -11.11
C GLU A 35 6.11 4.76 -10.16
N SER A 36 5.32 3.76 -9.73
CA SER A 36 5.82 2.47 -9.26
C SER A 36 4.63 1.49 -9.20
N ARG A 37 3.84 1.45 -10.28
CA ARG A 37 3.33 0.14 -10.68
C ARG A 37 4.59 -0.63 -11.03
N ILE A 38 5.14 -1.38 -10.09
CA ILE A 38 6.22 -2.34 -10.37
C ILE A 38 5.62 -3.24 -11.46
N PRO A 39 6.00 -3.08 -12.75
CA PRO A 39 5.29 -3.75 -13.83
C PRO A 39 5.46 -5.28 -13.74
N TYR A 40 6.48 -5.71 -13.01
CA TYR A 40 6.83 -7.10 -12.75
C TYR A 40 6.02 -7.72 -11.59
N ALA A 41 5.47 -6.93 -10.67
CA ALA A 41 4.73 -7.48 -9.53
C ALA A 41 3.38 -8.08 -9.96
N GLU A 42 2.72 -7.50 -10.96
CA GLU A 42 1.48 -8.05 -11.53
C GLU A 42 1.75 -9.34 -12.30
N VAL A 43 2.81 -9.37 -13.12
CA VAL A 43 3.18 -10.56 -13.90
C VAL A 43 3.68 -11.70 -13.01
N GLU A 44 4.49 -11.41 -11.99
CA GLU A 44 4.94 -12.41 -11.00
C GLU A 44 3.79 -12.88 -10.10
N ALA A 45 2.86 -12.01 -9.71
CA ALA A 45 1.68 -12.42 -8.93
C ALA A 45 0.72 -13.26 -9.76
N GLU A 46 0.50 -12.94 -11.04
CA GLU A 46 -0.31 -13.75 -11.95
C GLU A 46 0.35 -15.10 -12.25
N ALA A 47 1.67 -15.13 -12.46
CA ALA A 47 2.42 -16.36 -12.63
C ALA A 47 2.42 -17.22 -11.35
N ALA A 48 2.65 -16.60 -10.18
CA ALA A 48 2.59 -17.28 -8.89
C ALA A 48 1.18 -17.81 -8.60
N ALA A 49 0.12 -17.06 -8.91
CA ALA A 49 -1.25 -17.50 -8.76
C ALA A 49 -1.60 -18.65 -9.72
N ARG A 50 -1.13 -18.61 -10.97
CA ARG A 50 -1.33 -19.68 -11.97
C ARG A 50 -0.57 -20.96 -11.62
N GLU A 51 0.65 -20.83 -11.11
CA GLU A 51 1.49 -21.97 -10.70
C GLU A 51 1.22 -22.44 -9.26
N GLY A 52 0.34 -21.75 -8.52
CA GLY A 52 0.07 -22.02 -7.10
C GLY A 52 1.29 -21.81 -6.20
N ARG A 53 2.28 -21.04 -6.63
CA ARG A 53 3.56 -20.86 -5.95
C ARG A 53 3.40 -19.93 -4.74
N ILE A 54 3.70 -20.44 -3.55
CA ILE A 54 3.71 -19.70 -2.30
C ILE A 54 5.12 -19.17 -2.06
N VAL A 55 5.28 -17.86 -1.92
CA VAL A 55 6.56 -17.20 -1.63
C VAL A 55 6.75 -17.06 -0.13
N ALA A 56 7.96 -17.37 0.35
CA ALA A 56 8.35 -17.28 1.76
C ALA A 56 7.38 -17.94 2.77
N PRO A 57 6.92 -19.20 2.57
CA PRO A 57 6.01 -19.84 3.51
C PRO A 57 6.69 -20.10 4.87
N ASP A 58 5.94 -19.83 5.94
CA ASP A 58 6.23 -20.26 7.31
C ASP A 58 5.06 -21.15 7.78
N TYR A 59 5.37 -22.40 8.11
CA TYR A 59 4.39 -23.38 8.59
C TYR A 59 4.80 -23.87 9.97
N SER A 60 3.89 -23.75 10.93
CA SER A 60 4.07 -24.24 12.29
C SER A 60 3.06 -25.34 12.59
N ALA A 61 3.55 -26.50 13.02
CA ALA A 61 2.73 -27.66 13.37
C ALA A 61 3.15 -28.24 14.72
N VAL A 62 2.24 -29.02 15.30
CA VAL A 62 2.49 -29.82 16.50
C VAL A 62 2.33 -31.28 16.11
N THR A 63 3.33 -32.10 16.38
CA THR A 63 3.29 -33.54 16.11
C THR A 63 2.37 -34.24 17.12
N PRO A 64 1.88 -35.46 16.82
CA PRO A 64 1.00 -36.19 17.75
C PRO A 64 1.60 -36.45 19.14
N ASP A 65 2.92 -36.53 19.23
CA ASP A 65 3.73 -36.66 20.45
C ASP A 65 4.03 -35.32 21.15
N GLY A 66 3.55 -34.19 20.60
CA GLY A 66 3.63 -32.87 21.22
C GLY A 66 4.89 -32.07 20.87
N ALA A 67 5.73 -32.56 19.96
CA ALA A 67 6.87 -31.79 19.45
C ALA A 67 6.38 -30.65 18.55
N ARG A 68 7.07 -29.50 18.59
CA ARG A 68 6.78 -28.36 17.72
C ARG A 68 7.68 -28.42 16.50
N LEU A 69 7.08 -28.37 15.32
CA LEU A 69 7.78 -28.34 14.05
C LEU A 69 7.52 -27.00 13.36
N SER A 70 8.58 -26.33 12.93
CA SER A 70 8.50 -25.10 12.12
C SER A 70 9.23 -25.31 10.79
N LEU A 71 8.54 -25.14 9.68
CA LEU A 71 9.12 -25.12 8.33
C LEU A 71 9.15 -23.69 7.79
N ARG A 72 10.31 -23.27 7.30
CA ARG A 72 10.50 -22.04 6.53
C ARG A 72 11.13 -22.39 5.19
N ALA A 73 10.59 -21.87 4.11
CA ALA A 73 11.17 -22.03 2.79
C ALA A 73 11.17 -20.69 2.04
N ALA A 74 12.01 -20.57 1.01
CA ALA A 74 11.96 -19.41 0.13
C ALA A 74 10.73 -19.47 -0.81
N GLN A 75 10.33 -20.67 -1.24
CA GLN A 75 9.19 -20.92 -2.12
C GLN A 75 8.61 -22.32 -1.85
N ALA A 76 7.31 -22.50 -2.01
CA ALA A 76 6.64 -23.81 -2.02
C ALA A 76 5.63 -23.88 -3.17
N THR A 77 5.53 -25.04 -3.81
CA THR A 77 4.55 -25.31 -4.88
C THR A 77 3.70 -26.52 -4.48
N PRO A 78 2.36 -26.38 -4.39
CA PRO A 78 1.47 -27.52 -4.18
C PRO A 78 1.61 -28.49 -5.34
N SER A 79 2.08 -29.71 -5.08
CA SER A 79 1.95 -30.80 -6.05
C SER A 79 0.51 -31.31 -6.00
N ALA A 80 -0.13 -31.51 -7.15
CA ALA A 80 -1.47 -32.06 -7.23
C ALA A 80 -1.58 -33.53 -6.76
N GLU A 81 -0.47 -34.17 -6.39
CA GLU A 81 -0.42 -35.49 -5.75
C GLU A 81 -0.67 -35.44 -4.23
N GLY A 82 -1.72 -34.74 -3.81
CA GLY A 82 -2.26 -34.83 -2.45
C GLY A 82 -3.41 -35.82 -2.41
N GLY A 83 -3.09 -37.12 -2.26
CA GLY A 83 -4.03 -38.16 -1.86
C GLY A 83 -4.15 -38.27 -0.35
#